data_AF-C5M8R8-F1
#
_entry.id   AF-C5M8R8-F1
#
_cell.length_a   1.000
_cell.length_b   1.000
_cell.length_c   1.000
_cell.angle_alpha   90.00
_cell.angle_beta   90.00
_cell.angle_gamma   90.00
#
_symmetry.space_group_name_H-M   'P 1'
#
loop_
_entity.id
_entity.type
_entity.pdbx_description
1 polymer ?
#
loop_
_entity_poly.entity_id
_entity_poly.type
_entity_poly.pdbx_seq_one_letter_code
_entity_poly.pdbx_strand_id
1 'polypeptide(L)'
;MSSFDIGKIVSSLSSTKIKERNDALNSLETVTLSKFRLNSKQFRLLSSAVLKLIEHESRIYMNNKSTTVDSRLSQASYYLRLLTEKSIEDTRVNLKHKTYLDLVLGIKDQYYIGDDEILPPCSIDFIKTISSILNLEYVKEHLNTKDWCLIFNFLVKLINTILDNSDASITISGSNEKLLTDSYTALQNLLQCENNMSVNYLHMYDNDNYFKLLRIIDRTSELIKKESVIVIIVFRIINKMIITTCTENFKFVNKLIKIGIRLMVLF
;
A
#
# COMPACT_ATOMS: atom_id res chain seq x y z
N MET A 1 -36.63 3.92 -0.82
CA MET A 1 -35.17 3.73 -0.79
C MET A 1 -34.60 4.60 -1.89
N SER A 2 -33.84 5.65 -1.56
CA SER A 2 -33.17 6.48 -2.57
C SER A 2 -32.13 5.62 -3.28
N SER A 3 -32.29 5.41 -4.58
CA SER A 3 -31.26 4.82 -5.41
C SER A 3 -30.06 5.76 -5.40
N PHE A 4 -28.90 5.30 -4.90
CA PHE A 4 -27.67 6.07 -5.06
C PHE A 4 -27.34 6.12 -6.55
N ASP A 5 -27.38 7.31 -7.15
CA ASP A 5 -26.97 7.51 -8.53
C ASP A 5 -25.43 7.53 -8.61
N ILE A 6 -24.85 6.33 -8.67
CA ILE A 6 -23.41 6.13 -8.80
C ILE A 6 -22.86 6.82 -10.07
N GLY A 7 -23.66 6.87 -11.14
CA GLY A 7 -23.26 7.55 -12.37
C GLY A 7 -23.05 9.05 -12.15
N LYS A 8 -23.98 9.68 -11.44
CA LYS A 8 -23.88 11.10 -11.05
C LYS A 8 -22.67 11.35 -10.14
N ILE A 9 -22.44 10.51 -9.13
CA ILE A 9 -21.27 10.64 -8.24
C ILE A 9 -19.97 10.57 -9.07
N VAL A 10 -19.84 9.58 -9.95
CA VAL A 10 -18.67 9.42 -10.83
C VAL A 10 -18.44 10.63 -11.73
N SER A 11 -19.50 11.18 -12.33
CA SER A 11 -19.38 12.40 -13.16
C SER A 11 -18.94 13.62 -12.34
N SER A 12 -19.48 13.78 -11.12
CA SER A 12 -19.17 14.92 -10.27
C SER A 12 -17.75 14.84 -9.69
N LEU A 13 -17.25 13.64 -9.35
CA LEU A 13 -15.85 13.43 -8.95
C LEU A 13 -14.86 13.83 -10.05
N SER A 14 -15.25 13.64 -11.32
CA SER A 14 -14.43 13.98 -12.49
C SER A 14 -14.65 15.42 -12.99
N SER A 15 -15.47 16.22 -12.30
CA SER A 15 -15.81 17.57 -12.74
C SER A 15 -14.63 18.54 -12.60
N THR A 16 -14.53 19.50 -13.51
CA THR A 16 -13.58 20.62 -13.39
C THR A 16 -13.98 21.59 -12.28
N LYS A 17 -15.25 21.58 -11.83
CA LYS A 17 -15.74 22.50 -10.79
C LYS A 17 -15.49 21.97 -9.39
N ILE A 18 -14.78 22.76 -8.58
CA ILE A 18 -14.45 22.45 -7.17
C ILE A 18 -15.69 22.11 -6.35
N LYS A 19 -16.77 22.88 -6.48
CA LYS A 19 -18.00 22.66 -5.71
C LYS A 19 -18.60 21.27 -5.99
N GLU A 20 -18.66 20.89 -7.27
CA GLU A 20 -19.20 19.58 -7.67
C GLU A 20 -18.34 18.42 -7.14
N ARG A 21 -17.00 18.57 -7.12
CA ARG A 21 -16.10 17.58 -6.52
C ARG A 21 -16.30 17.45 -5.00
N ASN A 22 -16.46 18.58 -4.30
CA ASN A 22 -16.74 18.57 -2.85
C ASN A 22 -18.09 17.92 -2.53
N ASP A 23 -19.14 18.27 -3.27
CA ASP A 23 -20.47 17.66 -3.11
C ASP A 23 -20.43 16.15 -3.41
N ALA A 24 -19.59 15.73 -4.37
CA ALA A 24 -19.36 14.33 -4.68
C ALA A 24 -18.62 13.59 -3.56
N LEU A 25 -17.64 14.22 -2.89
CA LEU A 25 -16.97 13.65 -1.71
C LEU A 25 -17.95 13.42 -0.56
N ASN A 26 -18.84 14.38 -0.30
CA ASN A 26 -19.92 14.21 0.70
C ASN A 26 -20.89 13.07 0.31
N SER A 27 -21.18 12.93 -0.99
CA SER A 27 -21.98 11.81 -1.49
C SER A 27 -21.26 10.48 -1.33
N LEU A 28 -19.94 10.45 -1.53
CA LEU A 28 -19.08 9.28 -1.36
C LEU A 28 -19.03 8.81 0.09
N GLU A 29 -18.95 9.75 1.03
CA GLU A 29 -19.08 9.48 2.47
C GLU A 29 -20.40 8.79 2.80
N THR A 30 -21.50 9.26 2.21
CA THR A 30 -22.80 8.63 2.43
C THR A 30 -22.82 7.19 1.88
N VAL A 31 -22.17 6.93 0.74
CA VAL A 31 -22.06 5.59 0.17
C VAL A 31 -21.21 4.67 1.06
N THR A 32 -20.07 5.14 1.59
CA THR A 32 -19.21 4.34 2.47
C THR A 32 -19.93 3.96 3.75
N LEU A 33 -20.61 4.90 4.40
CA LEU A 33 -21.34 4.69 5.67
C LEU A 33 -22.64 3.90 5.53
N SER A 34 -23.30 3.95 4.37
CA SER A 34 -24.58 3.26 4.16
C SER A 34 -24.44 1.73 4.14
N LYS A 35 -25.55 0.99 4.22
CA LYS A 35 -25.55 -0.47 3.95
C LYS A 35 -25.56 -0.82 2.46
N PHE A 36 -25.38 0.18 1.58
CA PHE A 36 -25.38 -0.03 0.14
C PHE A 36 -24.20 -0.89 -0.31
N ARG A 37 -24.47 -1.82 -1.21
CA ARG A 37 -23.49 -2.76 -1.76
C ARG A 37 -23.18 -2.42 -3.20
N LEU A 38 -21.90 -2.19 -3.48
CA LEU A 38 -21.44 -1.93 -4.84
C LEU A 38 -21.25 -3.25 -5.56
N ASN A 39 -21.87 -3.41 -6.73
CA ASN A 39 -21.49 -4.49 -7.62
C ASN A 39 -20.10 -4.22 -8.25
N SER A 40 -19.51 -5.23 -8.89
CA SER A 40 -18.15 -5.12 -9.45
C SER A 40 -17.96 -3.96 -10.44
N LYS A 41 -18.97 -3.67 -11.26
CA LYS A 41 -18.92 -2.55 -12.22
C LYS A 41 -18.95 -1.21 -11.49
N GLN A 42 -19.85 -1.05 -10.51
CA GLN A 42 -19.97 0.16 -9.71
C GLN A 42 -18.70 0.42 -8.90
N PHE A 43 -18.13 -0.61 -8.27
CA PHE A 43 -16.87 -0.50 -7.55
C PHE A 43 -15.74 0.01 -8.46
N ARG A 44 -15.54 -0.61 -9.63
CA ARG A 44 -14.52 -0.19 -10.60
C ARG A 44 -14.69 1.25 -11.07
N LEU A 45 -15.92 1.63 -11.42
CA LEU A 45 -16.20 2.99 -11.89
C LEU A 45 -15.92 4.01 -10.79
N LEU A 46 -16.33 3.71 -9.55
CA LEU A 46 -16.17 4.61 -8.42
C LEU A 46 -14.70 4.72 -7.99
N SER A 47 -13.98 3.61 -7.87
CA SER A 47 -12.56 3.62 -7.51
C SER A 47 -11.71 4.35 -8.57
N SER A 48 -11.99 4.12 -9.86
CA SER A 48 -11.34 4.85 -10.95
C SER A 48 -11.65 6.35 -10.91
N ALA A 49 -12.90 6.75 -10.63
CA ALA A 49 -13.27 8.15 -10.51
C ALA A 49 -12.57 8.84 -9.32
N VAL A 50 -12.45 8.14 -8.19
CA VAL A 50 -11.71 8.66 -7.02
C VAL A 50 -10.22 8.80 -7.32
N LEU A 51 -9.60 7.84 -8.01
CA LEU A 51 -8.19 7.95 -8.42
C LEU A 51 -7.97 9.14 -9.38
N LYS A 52 -8.90 9.38 -10.32
CA LYS A 52 -8.86 10.56 -11.20
C LYS A 52 -9.03 11.87 -10.43
N LEU A 53 -9.89 11.90 -9.43
CA LEU A 53 -10.01 13.03 -8.51
C LEU A 53 -8.67 13.30 -7.80
N ILE A 54 -8.04 12.25 -7.27
CA ILE A 54 -6.75 12.36 -6.57
C ILE A 54 -5.66 12.84 -7.53
N GLU A 55 -5.61 12.31 -8.75
CA GLU A 55 -4.69 12.80 -9.80
C GLU A 55 -4.87 14.29 -10.09
N HIS A 56 -6.12 14.76 -10.17
CA HIS A 56 -6.40 16.17 -10.41
C HIS A 56 -6.00 17.04 -9.21
N GLU A 57 -6.37 16.64 -8.00
CA GLU A 57 -6.06 17.39 -6.78
C GLU A 57 -4.56 17.33 -6.42
N SER A 58 -3.84 16.26 -6.77
CA SER A 58 -2.39 16.15 -6.55
C SER A 58 -1.61 17.14 -7.40
N ARG A 59 -2.03 17.37 -8.65
CA ARG A 59 -1.47 18.43 -9.52
C ARG A 59 -1.70 19.82 -8.95
N ILE A 60 -2.85 20.06 -8.32
CA ILE A 60 -3.11 21.33 -7.61
C ILE A 60 -2.21 21.43 -6.38
N TYR A 61 -2.10 20.35 -5.61
CA TYR A 61 -1.30 20.29 -4.39
C TYR A 61 0.18 20.58 -4.64
N MET A 62 0.75 20.05 -5.73
CA MET A 62 2.14 20.32 -6.13
C MET A 62 2.41 21.82 -6.27
N ASN A 63 1.45 22.57 -6.80
CA ASN A 63 1.59 24.01 -7.04
C ASN A 63 1.15 24.85 -5.83
N ASN A 64 0.27 24.30 -4.97
CA ASN A 64 -0.32 24.99 -3.84
C ASN A 64 -0.68 23.99 -2.71
N LYS A 65 0.24 23.84 -1.75
CA LYS A 65 0.09 23.01 -0.53
C LYS A 65 -0.88 23.64 0.48
N SER A 66 -2.08 24.01 0.04
CA SER A 66 -3.14 24.57 0.90
C SER A 66 -3.84 23.49 1.72
N THR A 67 -4.28 23.86 2.93
CA THR A 67 -5.03 22.97 3.83
C THR A 67 -6.32 22.43 3.21
N THR A 68 -6.96 23.20 2.32
CA THR A 68 -8.18 22.77 1.61
C THR A 68 -7.91 21.64 0.62
N VAL A 69 -6.83 21.74 -0.17
CA VAL A 69 -6.46 20.70 -1.14
C VAL A 69 -5.99 19.44 -0.39
N ASP A 70 -5.21 19.63 0.67
CA ASP A 70 -4.76 18.57 1.58
C ASP A 70 -5.93 17.76 2.18
N SER A 71 -6.95 18.47 2.69
CA SER A 71 -8.16 17.84 3.22
C SER A 71 -8.94 17.05 2.17
N ARG A 72 -9.08 17.56 0.94
CA ARG A 72 -9.77 16.85 -0.14
C ARG A 72 -9.05 15.58 -0.55
N LEU A 73 -7.72 15.64 -0.67
CA LEU A 73 -6.89 14.48 -0.97
C LEU A 73 -7.00 13.41 0.12
N SER A 74 -6.90 13.83 1.38
CA SER A 74 -7.05 12.94 2.55
C SER A 74 -8.43 12.28 2.59
N GLN A 75 -9.50 13.04 2.34
CA GLN A 75 -10.87 12.51 2.27
C GLN A 75 -11.02 11.50 1.12
N ALA A 76 -10.51 11.83 -0.07
CA ALA A 76 -10.60 10.97 -1.23
C ALA A 76 -9.91 9.62 -1.00
N SER A 77 -8.67 9.63 -0.48
CA SER A 77 -7.94 8.39 -0.17
C SER A 77 -8.59 7.59 0.96
N TYR A 78 -9.09 8.28 2.00
CA TYR A 78 -9.82 7.64 3.10
C TYR A 78 -11.08 6.92 2.62
N TYR A 79 -11.91 7.58 1.81
CA TYR A 79 -13.11 6.95 1.27
C TYR A 79 -12.79 5.82 0.29
N LEU A 80 -11.72 5.93 -0.51
CA LEU A 80 -11.24 4.83 -1.35
C LEU A 80 -10.90 3.59 -0.50
N ARG A 81 -10.20 3.79 0.62
CA ARG A 81 -9.90 2.71 1.57
C ARG A 81 -11.17 2.08 2.12
N LEU A 82 -12.09 2.88 2.66
CA LEU A 82 -13.35 2.37 3.23
C LEU A 82 -14.18 1.59 2.21
N LEU A 83 -14.27 2.07 0.97
CA LEU A 83 -14.96 1.36 -0.10
C LEU A 83 -14.32 -0.01 -0.38
N THR A 84 -12.99 -0.06 -0.35
CA THR A 84 -12.22 -1.28 -0.60
C THR A 84 -12.41 -2.27 0.54
N GLU A 85 -12.22 -1.84 1.79
CA GLU A 85 -12.41 -2.67 3.00
C GLU A 85 -13.82 -3.25 3.04
N LYS A 86 -14.85 -2.42 2.80
CA LYS A 86 -16.24 -2.87 2.72
C LYS A 86 -16.49 -3.89 1.61
N SER A 87 -15.83 -3.74 0.46
CA SER A 87 -15.96 -4.69 -0.65
C SER A 87 -15.23 -6.01 -0.39
N ILE A 88 -14.19 -5.98 0.44
CA ILE A 88 -13.46 -7.15 0.92
C ILE A 88 -14.30 -7.92 1.94
N GLU A 89 -14.90 -7.22 2.90
CA GLU A 89 -15.71 -7.81 3.97
C GLU A 89 -17.06 -8.36 3.48
N ASP A 90 -17.60 -7.83 2.37
CA ASP A 90 -18.87 -8.29 1.82
C ASP A 90 -18.72 -9.61 1.04
N THR A 91 -18.80 -10.72 1.77
CA THR A 91 -18.73 -12.09 1.23
C THR A 91 -19.80 -12.41 0.19
N ARG A 92 -20.81 -11.56 0.01
CA ARG A 92 -21.88 -11.74 -0.99
C ARG A 92 -21.51 -11.16 -2.35
N VAL A 93 -20.51 -10.29 -2.41
CA VAL A 93 -20.02 -9.68 -3.65
C VAL A 93 -18.60 -10.16 -3.91
N ASN A 94 -18.46 -11.16 -4.78
CA ASN A 94 -17.14 -11.66 -5.13
C ASN A 94 -16.51 -10.81 -6.26
N LEU A 95 -15.64 -9.87 -5.88
CA LEU A 95 -14.86 -9.09 -6.83
C LEU A 95 -13.68 -9.92 -7.36
N LYS A 96 -13.53 -9.97 -8.69
CA LYS A 96 -12.40 -10.67 -9.33
C LYS A 96 -11.07 -10.04 -8.92
N HIS A 97 -10.02 -10.85 -8.71
CA HIS A 97 -8.66 -10.39 -8.37
C HIS A 97 -8.18 -9.22 -9.24
N LYS A 98 -8.46 -9.26 -10.55
CA LYS A 98 -8.05 -8.22 -11.50
C LYS A 98 -8.58 -6.84 -11.14
N THR A 99 -9.78 -6.77 -10.55
CA THR A 99 -10.39 -5.51 -10.07
C THR A 99 -9.54 -4.87 -8.97
N TYR A 100 -9.07 -5.68 -8.01
CA TYR A 100 -8.22 -5.21 -6.93
C TYR A 100 -6.79 -4.92 -7.39
N LEU A 101 -6.27 -5.74 -8.32
CA LEU A 101 -4.97 -5.50 -8.91
C LEU A 101 -4.93 -4.17 -9.67
N ASP A 102 -5.95 -3.88 -10.49
CA ASP A 102 -6.04 -2.61 -11.21
C ASP A 102 -6.11 -1.42 -10.23
N LEU A 103 -6.75 -1.59 -9.07
CA LEU A 103 -6.77 -0.60 -8.01
C LEU A 103 -5.38 -0.41 -7.36
N VAL A 104 -4.66 -1.49 -7.05
CA VAL A 104 -3.29 -1.41 -6.51
C VAL A 104 -2.36 -0.69 -7.47
N LEU A 105 -2.42 -1.03 -8.76
CA LEU A 105 -1.62 -0.38 -9.80
C LEU A 105 -2.02 1.09 -9.99
N GLY A 106 -3.31 1.40 -9.94
CA GLY A 106 -3.79 2.77 -9.97
C GLY A 106 -3.32 3.61 -8.77
N ILE A 107 -3.32 3.05 -7.56
CA ILE A 107 -2.77 3.71 -6.36
C ILE A 107 -1.26 3.91 -6.52
N LYS A 108 -0.53 2.89 -7.00
CA LYS A 108 0.92 2.96 -7.28
C LYS A 108 1.25 4.14 -8.20
N ASP A 109 0.45 4.37 -9.24
CA ASP A 109 0.66 5.44 -10.21
C ASP A 109 0.39 6.85 -9.64
N GLN A 110 -0.41 6.95 -8.57
CA GLN A 110 -0.76 8.22 -7.91
C GLN A 110 -0.03 8.45 -6.57
N TYR A 111 0.86 7.53 -6.18
CA TYR A 111 1.47 7.54 -4.85
C TYR A 111 2.50 8.66 -4.68
N TYR A 112 3.19 9.01 -5.76
CA TYR A 112 4.25 10.01 -5.79
C TYR A 112 3.82 11.24 -6.58
N ILE A 113 4.41 12.37 -6.23
CA ILE A 113 4.28 13.65 -6.92
C ILE A 113 5.66 14.20 -7.28
N GLY A 114 5.75 14.97 -8.39
CA GLY A 114 6.99 15.61 -8.82
C GLY A 114 8.16 14.63 -8.96
N ASP A 115 9.30 15.00 -8.37
CA ASP A 115 10.56 14.24 -8.36
C ASP A 115 10.53 13.08 -7.34
N ASP A 116 9.53 12.20 -7.44
CA ASP A 116 9.34 11.05 -6.54
C ASP A 116 9.09 11.40 -5.05
N GLU A 117 8.56 12.60 -4.76
CA GLU A 117 8.10 12.96 -3.41
C GLU A 117 6.83 12.17 -3.09
N ILE A 118 6.77 11.52 -1.93
CA ILE A 118 5.56 10.81 -1.47
C ILE A 118 4.43 11.83 -1.33
N LEU A 119 3.22 11.54 -1.84
CA LEU A 119 2.03 12.39 -1.63
C LEU A 119 1.52 12.26 -0.19
N PRO A 120 1.84 13.18 0.73
CA PRO A 120 1.63 12.94 2.15
C PRO A 120 0.16 12.74 2.54
N PRO A 121 -0.82 13.54 2.02
CA PRO A 121 -2.24 13.40 2.36
C PRO A 121 -2.82 12.01 2.12
N CYS A 122 -2.35 11.31 1.08
CA CYS A 122 -2.92 10.02 0.67
C CYS A 122 -2.09 8.81 1.13
N SER A 123 -0.81 9.02 1.44
CA SER A 123 0.20 7.96 1.65
C SER A 123 -0.25 6.82 2.57
N ILE A 124 -0.80 7.16 3.74
CA ILE A 124 -1.25 6.20 4.77
C ILE A 124 -2.47 5.41 4.30
N ASP A 125 -3.50 6.06 3.77
CA ASP A 125 -4.71 5.36 3.32
C ASP A 125 -4.43 4.51 2.08
N PHE A 126 -3.57 4.99 1.18
CA PHE A 126 -3.10 4.24 0.02
C PHE A 126 -2.38 2.95 0.44
N ILE A 127 -1.39 3.04 1.33
CA ILE A 127 -0.64 1.83 1.71
C ILE A 127 -1.52 0.84 2.49
N LYS A 128 -2.46 1.32 3.30
CA LYS A 128 -3.45 0.46 3.97
C LYS A 128 -4.38 -0.22 2.98
N THR A 129 -4.84 0.50 1.96
CA THR A 129 -5.66 -0.09 0.88
C THR A 129 -4.89 -1.19 0.16
N ILE A 130 -3.64 -0.94 -0.20
CA ILE A 130 -2.76 -1.94 -0.83
C ILE A 130 -2.55 -3.13 0.10
N SER A 131 -2.25 -2.89 1.38
CA SER A 131 -2.04 -3.94 2.38
C SER A 131 -3.26 -4.84 2.55
N SER A 132 -4.47 -4.27 2.65
CA SER A 132 -5.72 -5.01 2.76
C SER A 132 -6.00 -5.87 1.53
N ILE A 133 -5.72 -5.36 0.32
CA ILE A 133 -5.84 -6.12 -0.93
C ILE A 133 -4.83 -7.27 -0.98
N LEU A 134 -3.56 -6.98 -0.66
CA LEU A 134 -2.51 -7.98 -0.65
C LEU A 134 -2.70 -9.03 0.45
N ASN A 135 -3.50 -8.76 1.48
CA ASN A 135 -3.83 -9.76 2.48
C ASN A 135 -4.72 -10.89 1.90
N LEU A 136 -5.47 -10.62 0.83
CA LEU A 136 -6.40 -11.58 0.23
C LEU A 136 -5.65 -12.72 -0.47
N GLU A 137 -5.90 -13.95 -0.03
CA GLU A 137 -5.25 -15.15 -0.55
C GLU A 137 -5.41 -15.30 -2.06
N TYR A 138 -6.65 -15.26 -2.56
CA TYR A 138 -6.94 -15.38 -3.99
C TYR A 138 -6.33 -14.25 -4.83
N VAL A 139 -6.05 -13.07 -4.27
CA VAL A 139 -5.32 -12.03 -5.02
C VAL A 139 -3.88 -12.45 -5.20
N LYS A 140 -3.21 -12.86 -4.12
CA LYS A 140 -1.81 -13.28 -4.11
C LYS A 140 -1.56 -14.47 -5.03
N GLU A 141 -2.42 -15.49 -4.99
CA GLU A 141 -2.31 -16.71 -5.81
C GLU A 141 -2.41 -16.46 -7.31
N HIS A 142 -3.08 -15.38 -7.73
CA HIS A 142 -3.29 -15.04 -9.13
C HIS A 142 -2.32 -13.95 -9.64
N LEU A 143 -1.38 -13.50 -8.81
CA LEU A 143 -0.34 -12.57 -9.26
C LEU A 143 0.63 -13.29 -10.19
N ASN A 144 0.73 -12.84 -11.44
CA ASN A 144 1.83 -13.25 -12.31
C ASN A 144 3.14 -12.55 -11.92
N THR A 145 4.27 -13.06 -12.43
CA THR A 145 5.62 -12.52 -12.17
C THR A 145 5.73 -11.02 -12.41
N LYS A 146 5.12 -10.52 -13.49
CA LYS A 146 5.23 -9.11 -13.89
C LYS A 146 4.52 -8.21 -12.87
N ASP A 147 3.27 -8.52 -12.56
CA ASP A 147 2.46 -7.75 -11.62
C ASP A 147 3.04 -7.82 -10.20
N TRP A 148 3.49 -9.02 -9.80
CA TRP A 148 4.21 -9.20 -8.54
C TRP A 148 5.46 -8.31 -8.47
N CYS A 149 6.31 -8.30 -9.52
CA CYS A 149 7.51 -7.48 -9.57
C CYS A 149 7.20 -5.97 -9.54
N LEU A 150 6.12 -5.53 -10.20
CA LEU A 150 5.71 -4.12 -10.18
C LEU A 150 5.35 -3.68 -8.75
N ILE A 151 4.58 -4.48 -8.04
CA ILE A 151 4.18 -4.20 -6.65
C ILE A 151 5.39 -4.29 -5.73
N PHE A 152 6.22 -5.32 -5.87
CA PHE A 152 7.43 -5.51 -5.07
C PHE A 152 8.40 -4.33 -5.21
N ASN A 153 8.76 -3.96 -6.44
CA ASN A 153 9.68 -2.85 -6.68
C ASN A 153 9.10 -1.52 -6.17
N PHE A 154 7.79 -1.32 -6.27
CA PHE A 154 7.12 -0.16 -5.68
C PHE A 154 7.26 -0.13 -4.15
N LEU A 155 6.96 -1.22 -3.45
CA LEU A 155 7.07 -1.30 -1.99
C LEU A 155 8.51 -1.13 -1.52
N VAL A 156 9.48 -1.74 -2.22
CA VAL A 156 10.91 -1.58 -1.92
C VAL A 156 11.36 -0.13 -2.14
N LYS A 157 10.90 0.53 -3.22
CA LYS A 157 11.18 1.95 -3.47
C LYS A 157 10.61 2.80 -2.34
N LEU A 158 9.34 2.59 -1.98
CA LEU A 158 8.66 3.32 -0.91
C LEU A 158 9.39 3.21 0.42
N ILE A 159 9.77 1.99 0.81
CA ILE A 159 10.52 1.76 2.05
C ILE A 159 11.87 2.49 1.99
N ASN A 160 12.62 2.39 0.89
CA ASN A 160 13.88 3.14 0.75
C ASN A 160 13.66 4.64 0.90
N THR A 161 12.67 5.23 0.23
CA THR A 161 12.37 6.67 0.31
C THR A 161 12.05 7.10 1.74
N ILE A 162 11.31 6.29 2.50
CA ILE A 162 11.03 6.58 3.92
C ILE A 162 12.32 6.54 4.76
N LEU A 163 13.21 5.57 4.50
CA LEU A 163 14.50 5.43 5.20
C LEU A 163 15.55 6.47 4.76
N ASP A 164 15.45 7.01 3.53
CA ASP A 164 16.27 8.13 3.05
C ASP A 164 15.89 9.43 3.75
N ASN A 165 14.62 9.61 4.05
CA ASN A 165 14.10 10.80 4.75
C ASN A 165 14.25 10.73 6.28
N SER A 166 14.74 9.62 6.84
CA SER A 166 15.06 9.51 8.27
C SER A 166 16.52 9.82 8.52
N ASP A 167 16.80 10.93 9.22
CA ASP A 167 18.15 11.25 9.69
C ASP A 167 18.67 10.10 10.56
N ALA A 168 19.91 9.66 10.29
CA ALA A 168 20.54 8.50 10.94
C ALA A 168 20.66 8.59 12.48
N SER A 169 20.32 9.74 13.07
CA SER A 169 20.42 10.04 14.51
C SER A 169 19.07 10.14 15.22
N ILE A 170 17.95 10.19 14.50
CA ILE A 170 16.61 10.38 15.10
C ILE A 170 15.81 9.10 14.86
N THR A 171 15.40 8.46 15.94
CA THR A 171 14.43 7.37 15.92
C THR A 171 13.26 7.75 15.02
N ILE A 172 12.96 6.89 14.02
CA ILE A 172 11.78 7.06 13.17
C ILE A 172 10.58 7.24 14.11
N SER A 173 9.96 8.41 14.10
CA SER A 173 8.91 8.79 15.04
C SER A 173 7.73 9.42 14.31
N GLY A 174 6.55 9.33 14.91
CA GLY A 174 5.32 9.93 14.38
C GLY A 174 4.81 9.26 13.10
N SER A 175 4.47 10.06 12.10
CA SER A 175 3.85 9.61 10.83
C SER A 175 4.75 8.70 10.00
N ASN A 176 6.07 8.93 10.00
CA ASN A 176 7.03 8.13 9.24
C ASN A 176 7.15 6.71 9.81
N GLU A 177 7.08 6.54 11.13
CA GLU A 177 7.10 5.20 11.77
C GLU A 177 5.87 4.40 11.38
N LYS A 178 4.70 5.05 11.39
CA LYS A 178 3.44 4.45 10.96
C LYS A 178 3.47 4.05 9.48
N LEU A 179 3.91 4.96 8.62
CA LEU A 179 4.00 4.70 7.18
C LEU A 179 4.97 3.55 6.88
N LEU A 180 6.11 3.50 7.57
CA LEU A 180 7.08 2.41 7.46
C LEU A 180 6.48 1.08 7.91
N THR A 181 5.76 1.07 9.03
CA THR A 181 5.06 -0.11 9.56
C THR A 181 4.04 -0.64 8.56
N ASP A 182 3.18 0.23 8.03
CA ASP A 182 2.15 -0.15 7.07
C ASP A 182 2.78 -0.63 5.73
N SER A 183 3.92 -0.04 5.32
CA SER A 183 4.67 -0.45 4.13
C SER A 183 5.29 -1.85 4.28
N TYR A 184 5.90 -2.12 5.43
CA TYR A 184 6.41 -3.45 5.76
C TYR A 184 5.28 -4.48 5.90
N THR A 185 4.12 -4.08 6.41
CA THR A 185 2.93 -4.95 6.47
C THR A 185 2.46 -5.33 5.06
N ALA A 186 2.35 -4.36 4.14
CA ALA A 186 2.02 -4.65 2.75
C ALA A 186 3.04 -5.59 2.09
N LEU A 187 4.34 -5.40 2.39
CA LEU A 187 5.41 -6.26 1.89
C LEU A 187 5.33 -7.68 2.47
N GLN A 188 5.08 -7.84 3.77
CA GLN A 188 4.91 -9.18 4.39
C GLN A 188 3.74 -9.93 3.74
N ASN A 189 2.66 -9.21 3.40
CA ASN A 189 1.48 -9.78 2.77
C ASN A 189 1.83 -10.26 1.35
N LEU A 190 2.53 -9.44 0.56
CA LEU A 190 3.02 -9.82 -0.78
C LEU A 190 3.93 -11.06 -0.74
N LEU A 191 4.81 -11.13 0.26
CA LEU A 191 5.75 -12.22 0.48
C LEU A 191 5.12 -13.48 1.09
N GLN A 192 3.84 -13.40 1.51
CA GLN A 192 3.13 -14.49 2.18
C GLN A 192 3.90 -14.99 3.42
N CYS A 193 4.38 -14.06 4.25
CA CYS A 193 5.18 -14.40 5.43
C CYS A 193 4.40 -15.20 6.49
N GLU A 194 3.07 -15.11 6.50
CA GLU A 194 2.22 -15.87 7.43
C GLU A 194 1.96 -17.31 6.94
N ASN A 195 2.17 -17.58 5.66
CA ASN A 195 2.00 -18.92 5.09
C ASN A 195 3.32 -19.69 5.20
N ASN A 196 3.25 -21.00 5.44
CA ASN A 196 4.43 -21.88 5.48
C ASN A 196 5.22 -21.79 4.16
N MET A 197 4.55 -21.96 3.02
CA MET A 197 5.13 -21.80 1.68
C MET A 197 4.44 -20.66 0.94
N SER A 198 5.24 -19.80 0.30
CA SER A 198 4.70 -18.75 -0.58
C SER A 198 4.47 -19.35 -1.95
N VAL A 199 3.29 -19.19 -2.54
CA VAL A 199 3.00 -19.69 -3.89
C VAL A 199 3.90 -18.99 -4.94
N ASN A 200 4.35 -17.77 -4.63
CA ASN A 200 5.11 -16.91 -5.53
C ASN A 200 6.59 -16.82 -5.17
N TYR A 201 7.12 -17.79 -4.41
CA TYR A 201 8.50 -17.74 -3.89
C TYR A 201 9.55 -17.63 -4.99
N LEU A 202 9.30 -18.19 -6.18
CA LEU A 202 10.21 -18.14 -7.31
C LEU A 202 10.50 -16.70 -7.77
N HIS A 203 9.54 -15.79 -7.65
CA HIS A 203 9.73 -14.39 -8.05
C HIS A 203 10.76 -13.65 -7.18
N MET A 204 11.14 -14.21 -6.02
CA MET A 204 12.24 -13.67 -5.22
C MET A 204 13.59 -13.83 -5.89
N TYR A 205 13.77 -14.88 -6.71
CA TYR A 205 15.02 -15.15 -7.44
C TYR A 205 15.16 -14.32 -8.70
N ASP A 206 14.05 -13.83 -9.25
CA ASP A 206 14.05 -12.98 -10.43
C ASP A 206 14.70 -11.62 -10.13
N ASN A 207 15.51 -11.11 -11.07
CA ASN A 207 16.09 -9.76 -11.05
C ASN A 207 16.72 -9.34 -9.69
N ASP A 208 17.36 -10.29 -9.00
CA ASP A 208 18.01 -10.07 -7.71
C ASP A 208 17.07 -9.46 -6.64
N ASN A 209 15.77 -9.76 -6.72
CA ASN A 209 14.77 -9.21 -5.80
C ASN A 209 15.11 -9.52 -4.33
N TYR A 210 15.62 -10.71 -4.05
CA TYR A 210 16.08 -11.08 -2.70
C TYR A 210 17.23 -10.19 -2.18
N PHE A 211 18.14 -9.71 -3.05
CA PHE A 211 19.19 -8.77 -2.65
C PHE A 211 18.64 -7.36 -2.40
N LYS A 212 17.69 -6.90 -3.21
CA LYS A 212 17.00 -5.61 -2.96
C LYS A 212 16.31 -5.61 -1.60
N LEU A 213 15.67 -6.73 -1.25
CA LEU A 213 15.02 -6.92 0.04
C LEU A 213 16.03 -6.92 1.20
N LEU A 214 17.16 -7.59 1.04
CA LEU A 214 18.23 -7.58 2.05
C LEU A 214 18.71 -6.16 2.35
N ARG A 215 18.92 -5.34 1.31
CA ARG A 215 19.37 -3.95 1.48
C ARG A 215 18.43 -3.13 2.37
N ILE A 216 17.12 -3.24 2.14
CA ILE A 216 16.15 -2.49 2.95
C ILE A 216 16.03 -3.04 4.38
N ILE A 217 16.14 -4.37 4.56
CA ILE A 217 16.10 -4.98 5.89
C ILE A 217 17.33 -4.58 6.72
N ASP A 218 18.51 -4.63 6.11
CA ASP A 218 19.78 -4.24 6.75
C ASP A 218 19.69 -2.79 7.23
N ARG A 219 19.33 -1.87 6.32
CA ARG A 219 19.18 -0.45 6.60
C ARG A 219 18.11 -0.15 7.66
N THR A 220 16.96 -0.79 7.59
CA THR A 220 15.91 -0.64 8.62
C THR A 220 16.42 -1.08 9.99
N SER A 221 17.12 -2.19 10.08
CA SER A 221 17.66 -2.66 11.36
C SER A 221 18.81 -1.81 11.93
N GLU A 222 19.45 -0.98 11.11
CA GLU A 222 20.40 0.03 11.59
C GLU A 222 19.69 1.23 12.22
N LEU A 223 18.54 1.62 11.67
CA LEU A 223 17.80 2.82 12.06
C LEU A 223 16.83 2.58 13.23
N ILE A 224 16.31 1.37 13.40
CA ILE A 224 15.46 1.03 14.55
C ILE A 224 16.34 0.86 15.80
N LYS A 225 16.07 1.66 16.84
CA LYS A 225 16.83 1.67 18.11
C LYS A 225 16.01 1.27 19.34
N LYS A 226 14.72 0.99 19.18
CA LYS A 226 13.77 0.64 20.24
C LYS A 226 12.91 -0.53 19.80
N GLU A 227 12.33 -1.25 20.76
CA GLU A 227 11.28 -2.23 20.48
C GLU A 227 10.13 -1.54 19.72
N SER A 228 9.72 -2.14 18.61
CA SER A 228 8.64 -1.63 17.75
C SER A 228 8.03 -2.77 16.97
N VAL A 229 6.76 -2.63 16.59
CA VAL A 229 6.03 -3.62 15.78
C VAL A 229 6.76 -3.90 14.45
N ILE A 230 7.49 -2.91 13.93
CA ILE A 230 8.31 -3.08 12.71
C ILE A 230 9.34 -4.19 12.88
N VAL A 231 9.95 -4.33 14.07
CA VAL A 231 10.94 -5.36 14.35
C VAL A 231 10.33 -6.75 14.18
N ILE A 232 9.12 -6.98 14.69
CA ILE A 232 8.37 -8.24 14.52
C ILE A 232 8.13 -8.54 13.04
N ILE A 233 7.68 -7.55 12.27
CA ILE A 233 7.38 -7.73 10.85
C ILE A 233 8.66 -8.05 10.06
N VAL A 234 9.74 -7.31 10.32
CA VAL A 234 11.05 -7.55 9.68
C VAL A 234 11.57 -8.94 10.03
N PHE A 235 11.42 -9.41 11.27
CA PHE A 235 11.77 -10.79 11.65
C PHE A 235 10.99 -11.84 10.86
N ARG A 236 9.67 -11.66 10.69
CA ARG A 236 8.85 -12.57 9.87
C ARG A 236 9.35 -12.62 8.43
N ILE A 237 9.73 -11.47 7.87
CA ILE A 237 10.32 -11.40 6.53
C ILE A 237 11.67 -12.12 6.49
N ILE A 238 12.57 -11.88 7.45
CA ILE A 238 13.86 -12.56 7.57
C ILE A 238 13.66 -14.07 7.60
N ASN A 239 12.77 -14.58 8.46
CA ASN A 239 12.48 -16.00 8.57
C ASN A 239 11.95 -16.57 7.25
N LYS A 240 11.02 -15.87 6.60
CA LYS A 240 10.51 -16.28 5.29
C LYS A 240 11.63 -16.38 4.25
N MET A 241 12.53 -15.40 4.23
CA MET A 241 13.65 -15.35 3.31
C MET A 241 14.69 -16.44 3.57
N ILE A 242 14.97 -16.76 4.83
CA ILE A 242 15.84 -17.87 5.19
C ILE A 242 15.23 -19.18 4.70
N ILE A 243 13.94 -19.41 4.96
CA ILE A 243 13.23 -20.63 4.53
C ILE A 243 13.26 -20.77 3.01
N THR A 244 13.03 -19.68 2.27
CA THR A 244 13.01 -19.75 0.81
C THR A 244 14.41 -19.93 0.22
N THR A 245 15.45 -19.30 0.78
CA THR A 245 16.80 -19.22 0.16
C THR A 245 17.89 -20.09 0.78
N CYS A 246 17.59 -20.86 1.83
CA CYS A 246 18.58 -21.61 2.61
C CYS A 246 19.43 -22.59 1.78
N THR A 247 18.85 -23.20 0.75
CA THR A 247 19.54 -24.16 -0.12
C THR A 247 20.33 -23.51 -1.25
N GLU A 248 20.02 -22.27 -1.60
CA GLU A 248 20.56 -21.62 -2.80
C GLU A 248 21.75 -20.72 -2.51
N ASN A 249 21.73 -19.96 -1.40
CA ASN A 249 22.76 -18.96 -1.13
C ASN A 249 23.07 -18.83 0.37
N PHE A 250 24.02 -19.65 0.84
CA PHE A 250 24.42 -19.65 2.25
C PHE A 250 24.97 -18.28 2.72
N LYS A 251 25.67 -17.54 1.85
CA LYS A 251 26.24 -16.23 2.21
C LYS A 251 25.14 -15.21 2.47
N PHE A 252 24.10 -15.23 1.65
CA PHE A 252 22.91 -14.40 1.82
C PHE A 252 22.18 -14.73 3.13
N VAL A 253 21.95 -16.02 3.38
CA VAL A 253 21.30 -16.50 4.62
C VAL A 253 22.10 -16.10 5.86
N ASN A 254 23.43 -16.24 5.83
CA ASN A 254 24.29 -15.83 6.93
C ASN A 254 24.17 -14.31 7.21
N LYS A 255 24.05 -13.47 6.18
CA LYS A 255 23.79 -12.03 6.37
C LYS A 255 22.43 -11.79 7.04
N LEU A 256 21.38 -12.49 6.60
CA LEU A 256 20.05 -12.40 7.22
C LEU A 256 20.06 -12.81 8.69
N ILE A 257 20.76 -13.89 9.03
CA ILE A 257 20.93 -14.34 10.43
C ILE A 257 21.62 -13.26 11.26
N LYS A 258 22.69 -12.64 10.76
CA LYS A 258 23.37 -11.54 11.47
C LYS A 258 22.46 -10.36 11.72
N ILE A 259 21.66 -9.97 10.73
CA ILE A 259 20.67 -8.89 10.88
C ILE A 259 19.61 -9.28 11.92
N GLY A 260 19.12 -10.52 11.87
CA GLY A 260 18.19 -11.06 12.86
C GLY A 260 18.77 -10.97 14.28
N ILE A 261 19.99 -11.44 14.50
CA ILE A 261 20.66 -11.34 15.82
C ILE A 261 20.76 -9.89 16.28
N ARG A 262 21.11 -8.94 15.40
CA ARG A 262 21.15 -7.51 15.73
C ARG A 262 19.78 -7.00 16.20
N LEU A 263 18.71 -7.40 15.53
CA LEU A 263 17.34 -7.03 15.91
C LEU A 263 16.88 -7.70 17.21
N MET A 264 17.39 -8.89 17.55
CA MET A 264 17.02 -9.61 18.79
C MET A 264 17.49 -8.86 20.04
N VAL A 265 18.58 -8.09 19.94
CA VAL A 265 19.10 -7.28 21.04
C VAL A 265 18.18 -6.09 21.39
N LEU A 266 17.24 -5.75 20.51
CA LEU A 266 16.27 -4.66 20.70
C LEU A 266 14.94 -5.13 21.33
N PHE A 267 14.77 -6.43 21.52
CA PHE A 267 13.71 -7.05 22.33
C PHE A 267 14.20 -7.24 23.77
#